data_AF-A0A2D7KY94-F1
#
_entry.id   AF-A0A2D7KY94-F1
#
_cell.length_a   1.000
_cell.length_b   1.000
_cell.length_c   1.000
_cell.angle_alpha   90.00
_cell.angle_beta   90.00
_cell.angle_gamma   90.00
#
_symmetry.space_group_name_H-M   'P 1'
#
loop_
_entity.id
_entity.type
_entity.pdbx_description
1 polymer ?
#
loop_
_entity_poly.entity_id
_entity_poly.type
_entity_poly.pdbx_seq_one_letter_code
_entity_poly.pdbx_strand_id
1 'polypeptide(L)'
;MNMNGAEALIKALIENDVDTIFGYPGGAVLPVYDAIFKNNRIKHILVRHEQAAVHAAEGFARSTGKVGCVLVTSGPGATNAITGLTDALMDSVPIVCITGQVPTHLIGTDAFQEADTTGISRPATKHNYLVKIPNNLCKIVHEAFEIAKTGRPGPVLIDLPKDIQLAEVKYEKKIIKKDKKIENTFIKKDYEIKKIVDLILNSKKPIIYGGGGIINSGPEASIYLNKLVKLLNAPVTLTLMGLGAVAHENKNFLGMLGMHGTYEANLAMHNCDLMLNIGARFDDRVTGRLDAFSPNSKKIHIDIDPSSINKIVQVDLPIIGTSTFIVLLILLSSISI
;
A
#
# COMPACT_ATOMS: atom_id res chain seq x y z
N MET A 1 15.52 -15.76 24.18
CA MET A 1 14.51 -15.98 25.24
C MET A 1 13.41 -16.78 24.59
N ASN A 2 13.02 -17.89 25.21
CA ASN A 2 11.89 -18.67 24.74
C ASN A 2 10.60 -18.14 25.38
N MET A 3 9.49 -18.23 24.66
CA MET A 3 8.17 -17.85 25.14
C MET A 3 7.09 -18.56 24.35
N ASN A 4 5.85 -18.52 24.84
CA ASN A 4 4.72 -19.10 24.13
C ASN A 4 4.50 -18.37 22.78
N GLY A 5 4.13 -19.11 21.73
CA GLY A 5 3.96 -18.56 20.39
C GLY A 5 2.97 -17.40 20.29
N ALA A 6 1.86 -17.44 21.02
CA ALA A 6 0.90 -16.33 21.06
C ALA A 6 1.50 -15.07 21.71
N GLU A 7 2.26 -15.22 22.80
CA GLU A 7 2.98 -14.11 23.44
C GLU A 7 4.07 -13.54 22.52
N ALA A 8 4.78 -14.42 21.80
CA ALA A 8 5.78 -14.03 20.81
C ALA A 8 5.15 -13.20 19.67
N LEU A 9 3.98 -13.63 19.17
CA LEU A 9 3.22 -12.87 18.17
C LEU A 9 2.88 -11.47 18.69
N ILE A 10 2.26 -11.35 19.87
CA ILE A 10 1.90 -10.03 20.43
C ILE A 10 3.12 -9.13 20.59
N LYS A 11 4.25 -9.68 21.05
CA LYS A 11 5.49 -8.92 21.19
C LYS A 11 6.03 -8.46 19.82
N ALA A 12 6.01 -9.32 18.81
CA ALA A 12 6.45 -8.99 17.45
C ALA A 12 5.55 -7.96 16.77
N LEU A 13 4.23 -8.01 17.02
CA LEU A 13 3.28 -6.99 16.56
C LEU A 13 3.61 -5.62 17.15
N ILE A 14 3.91 -5.55 18.46
CA ILE A 14 4.25 -4.30 19.14
C ILE A 14 5.59 -3.73 18.63
N GLU A 15 6.58 -4.58 18.33
CA GLU A 15 7.83 -4.14 17.67
C GLU A 15 7.63 -3.67 16.22
N ASN A 16 6.47 -3.96 15.62
CA ASN A 16 6.01 -3.41 14.35
C ASN A 16 5.04 -2.24 14.51
N ASP A 17 5.05 -1.58 15.67
CA ASP A 17 4.27 -0.38 15.98
C ASP A 17 2.75 -0.60 15.93
N VAL A 18 2.30 -1.85 16.11
CA VAL A 18 0.87 -2.17 16.23
C VAL A 18 0.38 -1.77 17.61
N ASP A 19 -0.55 -0.82 17.63
CA ASP A 19 -1.28 -0.38 18.81
C ASP A 19 -2.77 -0.77 18.79
N THR A 20 -3.28 -1.18 17.62
CA THR A 20 -4.71 -1.48 17.41
C THR A 20 -4.86 -2.72 16.54
N ILE A 21 -5.72 -3.66 16.96
CA ILE A 21 -6.11 -4.84 16.19
C ILE A 21 -7.62 -4.82 16.01
N PHE A 22 -8.09 -4.99 14.77
CA PHE A 22 -9.50 -5.19 14.45
C PHE A 22 -9.74 -6.69 14.29
N GLY A 23 -10.68 -7.26 15.03
CA GLY A 23 -10.81 -8.71 15.00
C GLY A 23 -12.10 -9.30 15.51
N TYR A 24 -12.26 -10.58 15.21
CA TYR A 24 -13.37 -11.41 15.67
C TYR A 24 -12.82 -12.74 16.23
N PRO A 25 -13.17 -13.13 17.47
CA PRO A 25 -12.61 -14.31 18.11
C PRO A 25 -13.18 -15.62 17.57
N GLY A 26 -12.42 -16.70 17.71
CA GLY A 26 -12.86 -18.06 17.41
C GLY A 26 -11.84 -19.11 17.85
N GLY A 27 -12.23 -20.39 17.82
CA GLY A 27 -11.52 -21.49 18.46
C GLY A 27 -10.05 -21.65 18.08
N ALA A 28 -9.70 -21.34 16.83
CA ALA A 28 -8.34 -21.46 16.30
C ALA A 28 -7.40 -20.30 16.67
N VAL A 29 -7.91 -19.20 17.23
CA VAL A 29 -7.10 -18.02 17.66
C VAL A 29 -7.25 -17.69 19.15
N LEU A 30 -7.96 -18.51 19.93
CA LEU A 30 -8.13 -18.28 21.37
C LEU A 30 -6.81 -18.07 22.13
N PRO A 31 -5.71 -18.80 21.85
CA PRO A 31 -4.41 -18.52 22.48
C PRO A 31 -3.93 -17.08 22.25
N VAL A 32 -4.13 -16.52 21.05
CA VAL A 32 -3.78 -15.13 20.74
C VAL A 32 -4.67 -14.15 21.51
N TYR A 33 -5.97 -14.42 21.61
CA TYR A 33 -6.89 -13.58 22.39
C TYR A 33 -6.55 -13.61 23.89
N ASP A 34 -6.14 -14.75 24.45
CA ASP A 34 -5.64 -14.83 25.83
C ASP A 34 -4.35 -14.00 26.01
N ALA A 35 -3.42 -14.05 25.05
CA ALA A 35 -2.21 -13.23 25.07
C ALA A 35 -2.51 -11.72 24.95
N ILE A 36 -3.51 -11.32 24.17
CA ILE A 36 -3.99 -9.93 24.11
C ILE A 36 -4.59 -9.52 25.46
N PHE A 37 -5.44 -10.36 26.07
CA PHE A 37 -6.05 -10.06 27.37
C PHE A 37 -5.01 -9.83 28.48
N LYS A 38 -3.88 -10.58 28.43
CA LYS A 38 -2.75 -10.40 29.34
C LYS A 38 -1.88 -9.19 29.02
N ASN A 39 -2.10 -8.50 27.89
CA ASN A 39 -1.26 -7.40 27.41
C ASN A 39 -2.07 -6.13 27.11
N ASN A 40 -1.92 -5.10 27.96
CA ASN A 40 -2.69 -3.86 27.83
C ASN A 40 -2.11 -2.86 26.81
N ARG A 41 -1.13 -3.24 25.97
CA ARG A 41 -0.51 -2.32 25.00
C ARG A 41 -1.22 -2.28 23.65
N ILE A 42 -1.99 -3.31 23.32
CA ILE A 42 -2.76 -3.37 22.07
C ILE A 42 -4.24 -3.17 22.39
N LYS A 43 -4.86 -2.19 21.74
CA LYS A 43 -6.31 -2.01 21.75
C LYS A 43 -6.95 -2.99 20.77
N HIS A 44 -7.74 -3.93 21.29
CA HIS A 44 -8.57 -4.78 20.44
C HIS A 44 -9.92 -4.09 20.16
N ILE A 45 -10.29 -4.03 18.89
CA ILE A 45 -11.60 -3.58 18.42
C ILE A 45 -12.38 -4.81 17.94
N LEU A 46 -13.30 -5.26 18.79
CA LEU A 46 -14.23 -6.34 18.44
C LEU A 46 -15.24 -5.84 17.40
N VAL A 47 -15.21 -6.43 16.22
CA VAL A 47 -16.19 -6.16 15.16
C VAL A 47 -17.43 -7.06 15.30
N ARG A 48 -18.35 -6.99 14.33
CA ARG A 48 -19.53 -7.89 14.24
C ARG A 48 -19.50 -8.84 13.04
N HIS A 49 -18.49 -8.71 12.19
CA HIS A 49 -18.24 -9.57 11.04
C HIS A 49 -16.78 -9.40 10.60
N GLU A 50 -16.09 -10.47 10.20
CA GLU A 50 -14.66 -10.40 9.84
C GLU A 50 -14.38 -9.50 8.63
N GLN A 51 -15.31 -9.43 7.67
CA GLN A 51 -15.24 -8.44 6.59
C GLN A 51 -15.11 -7.01 7.13
N ALA A 52 -15.85 -6.67 8.20
CA ALA A 52 -15.76 -5.37 8.84
C ALA A 52 -14.44 -5.17 9.58
N ALA A 53 -13.78 -6.23 10.05
CA ALA A 53 -12.43 -6.12 10.62
C ALA A 53 -11.44 -5.64 9.55
N VAL A 54 -11.49 -6.21 8.35
CA VAL A 54 -10.59 -5.82 7.27
C VAL A 54 -10.88 -4.39 6.81
N HIS A 55 -12.14 -4.04 6.54
CA HIS A 55 -12.48 -2.67 6.12
C HIS A 55 -12.20 -1.62 7.21
N ALA A 56 -12.37 -1.95 8.49
CA ALA A 56 -11.96 -1.06 9.58
C ALA A 56 -10.43 -0.87 9.62
N ALA A 57 -9.67 -1.94 9.42
CA ALA A 57 -8.21 -1.88 9.30
C ALA A 57 -7.77 -1.08 8.06
N GLU A 58 -8.50 -1.16 6.94
CA GLU A 58 -8.26 -0.32 5.77
C GLU A 58 -8.51 1.16 6.06
N GLY A 59 -9.65 1.50 6.67
CA GLY A 59 -9.93 2.86 7.10
C GLY A 59 -8.86 3.41 8.04
N PHE A 60 -8.41 2.58 8.99
CA PHE A 60 -7.29 2.92 9.88
C PHE A 60 -6.00 3.16 9.09
N ALA A 61 -5.62 2.27 8.18
CA ALA A 61 -4.40 2.39 7.39
C ALA A 61 -4.41 3.66 6.51
N ARG A 62 -5.53 3.92 5.82
CA ARG A 62 -5.70 5.08 4.93
C ARG A 62 -5.70 6.41 5.69
N SER A 63 -6.23 6.44 6.91
CA SER A 63 -6.32 7.68 7.71
C SER A 63 -5.08 7.98 8.55
N THR A 64 -4.21 6.99 8.79
CA THR A 64 -3.04 7.15 9.67
C THR A 64 -1.69 6.96 8.97
N GLY A 65 -1.68 6.29 7.81
CA GLY A 65 -0.44 5.84 7.15
C GLY A 65 0.25 4.67 7.86
N LYS A 66 -0.34 4.10 8.91
CA LYS A 66 0.15 2.88 9.57
C LYS A 66 -0.33 1.62 8.84
N VAL A 67 0.28 0.48 9.16
CA VAL A 67 -0.20 -0.83 8.69
C VAL A 67 -1.41 -1.23 9.51
N GLY A 68 -2.55 -1.50 8.86
CA GLY A 68 -3.73 -2.02 9.56
C GLY A 68 -3.53 -3.48 9.96
N CYS A 69 -3.91 -3.85 11.19
CA CYS A 69 -3.75 -5.22 11.70
C CYS A 69 -5.12 -5.88 11.95
N VAL A 70 -5.31 -7.06 11.36
CA VAL A 70 -6.55 -7.84 11.45
C VAL A 70 -6.28 -9.18 12.14
N LEU A 71 -7.19 -9.62 13.02
CA LEU A 71 -7.13 -10.94 13.67
C LEU A 71 -8.47 -11.67 13.59
N VAL A 72 -8.51 -12.78 12.86
CA VAL A 72 -9.73 -13.60 12.67
C VAL A 72 -9.43 -15.08 12.84
N THR A 73 -10.46 -15.89 13.07
CA THR A 73 -10.29 -17.35 13.25
C THR A 73 -10.12 -18.10 11.92
N SER A 74 -9.99 -19.43 11.98
CA SER A 74 -9.84 -20.30 10.80
C SER A 74 -11.14 -20.42 10.00
N GLY A 75 -11.08 -21.14 8.88
CA GLY A 75 -12.25 -21.52 8.09
C GLY A 75 -13.11 -20.31 7.72
N PRO A 76 -14.36 -20.21 8.23
CA PRO A 76 -15.26 -19.11 7.89
C PRO A 76 -14.71 -17.73 8.26
N GLY A 77 -13.94 -17.61 9.34
CA GLY A 77 -13.36 -16.32 9.75
C GLY A 77 -12.35 -15.80 8.71
N ALA A 78 -11.52 -16.70 8.19
CA ALA A 78 -10.56 -16.41 7.14
C ALA A 78 -11.25 -16.12 5.80
N THR A 79 -12.24 -16.91 5.40
CA THR A 79 -12.95 -16.69 4.12
C THR A 79 -13.77 -15.40 4.11
N ASN A 80 -14.32 -14.98 5.26
CA ASN A 80 -15.01 -13.70 5.38
C ASN A 80 -14.09 -12.48 5.20
N ALA A 81 -12.77 -12.64 5.35
CA ALA A 81 -11.80 -11.55 5.19
C ALA A 81 -11.43 -11.28 3.71
N ILE A 82 -11.70 -12.21 2.80
CA ILE A 82 -11.17 -12.19 1.41
C ILE A 82 -11.60 -10.95 0.62
N THR A 83 -12.83 -10.48 0.81
CA THR A 83 -13.32 -9.27 0.11
C THR A 83 -12.49 -8.05 0.49
N GLY A 84 -12.26 -7.82 1.78
CA GLY A 84 -11.45 -6.67 2.23
C GLY A 84 -9.96 -6.82 1.88
N LEU A 85 -9.43 -8.04 1.84
CA LEU A 85 -8.06 -8.26 1.35
C LEU A 85 -7.94 -7.92 -0.13
N THR A 86 -8.92 -8.32 -0.94
CA THR A 86 -8.94 -7.95 -2.37
C THR A 86 -9.05 -6.44 -2.54
N ASP A 87 -9.91 -5.76 -1.77
CA ASP A 87 -10.05 -4.30 -1.80
C ASP A 87 -8.71 -3.61 -1.47
N ALA A 88 -8.09 -3.99 -0.36
CA ALA A 88 -6.79 -3.48 0.06
C ALA A 88 -5.69 -3.72 -0.99
N LEU A 89 -5.71 -4.86 -1.70
CA LEU A 89 -4.75 -5.16 -2.77
C LEU A 89 -4.93 -4.22 -3.96
N MET A 90 -6.17 -4.02 -4.40
CA MET A 90 -6.48 -3.19 -5.56
C MET A 90 -6.13 -1.72 -5.32
N ASP A 91 -6.33 -1.25 -4.10
CA ASP A 91 -6.07 0.13 -3.68
C ASP A 91 -4.68 0.36 -3.08
N SER A 92 -3.86 -0.68 -2.99
CA SER A 92 -2.50 -0.62 -2.45
C SER A 92 -2.46 -0.15 -0.99
N VAL A 93 -3.32 -0.75 -0.14
CA VAL A 93 -3.45 -0.44 1.28
C VAL A 93 -2.64 -1.44 2.11
N PRO A 94 -1.76 -0.96 3.02
CA PRO A 94 -0.94 -1.84 3.83
C PRO A 94 -1.77 -2.48 4.96
N ILE A 95 -2.03 -3.79 4.83
CA ILE A 95 -2.74 -4.59 5.85
C ILE A 95 -1.90 -5.83 6.18
N VAL A 96 -1.87 -6.21 7.45
CA VAL A 96 -1.44 -7.56 7.87
C VAL A 96 -2.63 -8.25 8.52
N CYS A 97 -3.10 -9.32 7.88
CA CYS A 97 -4.22 -10.14 8.34
C CYS A 97 -3.70 -11.45 8.92
N ILE A 98 -3.95 -11.68 10.20
CA ILE A 98 -3.58 -12.90 10.90
C ILE A 98 -4.84 -13.77 11.00
N THR A 99 -4.77 -14.96 10.44
CA THR A 99 -5.82 -15.97 10.53
C THR A 99 -5.37 -17.10 11.45
N GLY A 100 -6.28 -17.60 12.28
CA GLY A 100 -6.05 -18.90 12.92
C GLY A 100 -6.12 -20.02 11.90
N GLN A 101 -5.48 -21.13 12.21
CA GLN A 101 -5.60 -22.37 11.44
C GLN A 101 -5.72 -23.57 12.39
N VAL A 102 -6.26 -24.68 11.87
CA VAL A 102 -6.20 -25.98 12.55
C VAL A 102 -4.75 -26.35 12.89
N PRO A 103 -4.50 -27.19 13.91
CA PRO A 103 -3.16 -27.71 14.21
C PRO A 103 -2.47 -28.28 12.97
N THR A 104 -1.14 -28.12 12.87
CA THR A 104 -0.37 -28.48 11.67
C THR A 104 -0.59 -29.91 11.16
N HIS A 105 -0.76 -30.88 12.06
CA HIS A 105 -0.98 -32.30 11.75
C HIS A 105 -2.39 -32.63 11.23
N LEU A 106 -3.33 -31.69 11.31
CA LEU A 106 -4.70 -31.81 10.78
C LEU A 106 -4.90 -31.06 9.45
N ILE A 107 -3.87 -30.35 8.97
CA ILE A 107 -3.97 -29.65 7.69
C ILE A 107 -4.04 -30.68 6.55
N GLY A 108 -5.04 -30.55 5.70
CA GLY A 108 -5.34 -31.40 4.56
C GLY A 108 -6.23 -32.59 4.89
N THR A 109 -6.91 -32.60 6.04
CA THR A 109 -7.72 -33.75 6.49
C THR A 109 -9.21 -33.45 6.59
N ASP A 110 -9.68 -32.34 6.03
CA ASP A 110 -11.04 -31.82 6.18
C ASP A 110 -11.41 -31.63 7.66
N ALA A 111 -10.48 -31.07 8.43
CA ALA A 111 -10.67 -30.84 9.86
C ALA A 111 -11.76 -29.79 10.13
N PHE A 112 -12.30 -29.80 11.35
CA PHE A 112 -13.34 -28.85 11.74
C PHE A 112 -12.87 -27.40 11.60
N GLN A 113 -13.61 -26.61 10.80
CA GLN A 113 -13.29 -25.22 10.44
C GLN A 113 -11.91 -25.05 9.78
N GLU A 114 -11.47 -26.07 9.04
CA GLU A 114 -10.34 -25.94 8.11
C GLU A 114 -10.77 -25.24 6.82
N ALA A 115 -9.89 -24.39 6.28
CA ALA A 115 -9.95 -23.92 4.91
C ALA A 115 -8.51 -23.75 4.38
N ASP A 116 -8.31 -23.93 3.06
CA ASP A 116 -7.06 -23.58 2.41
C ASP A 116 -6.93 -22.05 2.27
N THR A 117 -6.74 -21.38 3.40
CA THR A 117 -6.67 -19.92 3.50
C THR A 117 -5.58 -19.35 2.60
N THR A 118 -4.44 -20.03 2.49
CA THR A 118 -3.32 -19.57 1.65
C THR A 118 -3.58 -19.75 0.15
N GLY A 119 -4.25 -20.82 -0.27
CA GLY A 119 -4.73 -20.95 -1.65
C GLY A 119 -5.77 -19.89 -2.00
N ILE A 120 -6.80 -19.74 -1.15
CA ILE A 120 -7.92 -18.79 -1.37
C ILE A 120 -7.43 -17.34 -1.39
N SER A 121 -6.51 -16.96 -0.50
CA SER A 121 -6.04 -15.57 -0.37
C SER A 121 -4.89 -15.21 -1.32
N ARG A 122 -4.32 -16.17 -2.06
CA ARG A 122 -3.21 -15.92 -2.99
C ARG A 122 -3.49 -14.81 -4.03
N PRO A 123 -4.66 -14.76 -4.71
CA PRO A 123 -4.98 -13.65 -5.61
C PRO A 123 -5.45 -12.37 -4.89
N ALA A 124 -5.77 -12.45 -3.60
CA ALA A 124 -6.29 -11.36 -2.80
C ALA A 124 -5.21 -10.70 -1.91
N THR A 125 -3.96 -11.13 -2.01
CA THR A 125 -2.86 -10.63 -1.17
C THR A 125 -1.62 -10.35 -2.00
N LYS A 126 -0.80 -9.41 -1.54
CA LYS A 126 0.54 -9.17 -2.06
C LYS A 126 1.46 -10.36 -1.76
N HIS A 127 1.26 -10.97 -0.60
CA HIS A 127 1.93 -12.19 -0.17
C HIS A 127 1.12 -12.89 0.92
N ASN A 128 1.36 -14.18 1.13
CA ASN A 128 0.81 -14.89 2.28
C ASN A 128 1.76 -15.97 2.80
N TYR A 129 1.60 -16.32 4.07
CA TYR A 129 2.39 -17.31 4.77
C TYR A 129 1.49 -18.36 5.45
N LEU A 130 1.97 -19.59 5.49
CA LEU A 130 1.51 -20.62 6.43
C LEU A 130 2.65 -20.93 7.39
N VAL A 131 2.48 -20.60 8.67
CA VAL A 131 3.54 -20.79 9.67
C VAL A 131 3.57 -22.26 10.12
N LYS A 132 4.52 -23.05 9.61
CA LYS A 132 4.66 -24.47 9.97
C LYS A 132 5.69 -24.76 11.06
N ILE A 133 6.63 -23.83 11.29
CA ILE A 133 7.74 -24.00 12.21
C ILE A 133 7.65 -22.90 13.28
N PRO A 134 7.54 -23.24 14.59
CA PRO A 134 7.37 -22.24 15.64
C PRO A 134 8.44 -21.14 15.64
N ASN A 135 9.70 -21.52 15.46
CA ASN A 135 10.82 -20.58 15.45
C ASN A 135 10.84 -19.61 14.25
N ASN A 136 10.03 -19.84 13.21
CA ASN A 136 9.91 -18.89 12.10
C ASN A 136 8.87 -17.79 12.35
N LEU A 137 8.05 -17.91 13.40
CA LEU A 137 6.90 -17.02 13.64
C LEU A 137 7.31 -15.54 13.68
N CYS A 138 8.29 -15.18 14.53
CA CYS A 138 8.69 -13.78 14.71
C CYS A 138 9.24 -13.18 13.41
N LYS A 139 10.10 -13.93 12.71
CA LYS A 139 10.66 -13.53 11.42
C LYS A 139 9.56 -13.28 10.39
N ILE A 140 8.61 -14.20 10.25
CA ILE A 140 7.48 -14.07 9.32
C ILE A 140 6.64 -12.85 9.64
N VAL A 141 6.37 -12.56 10.91
CA VAL A 141 5.63 -11.36 11.31
C VAL A 141 6.39 -10.09 10.90
N HIS A 142 7.68 -9.97 11.19
CA HIS A 142 8.45 -8.79 10.78
C HIS A 142 8.53 -8.64 9.26
N GLU A 143 8.72 -9.75 8.53
CA GLU A 143 8.76 -9.77 7.08
C GLU A 143 7.42 -9.38 6.46
N ALA A 144 6.30 -9.87 7.00
CA ALA A 144 4.96 -9.52 6.54
C ALA A 144 4.68 -8.01 6.65
N PHE A 145 5.10 -7.38 7.76
CA PHE A 145 5.00 -5.92 7.91
C PHE A 145 5.93 -5.16 6.95
N GLU A 146 7.15 -5.66 6.70
CA GLU A 146 8.06 -5.09 5.69
C GLU A 146 7.44 -5.17 4.29
N ILE A 147 6.90 -6.33 3.90
CA ILE A 147 6.24 -6.54 2.61
C ILE A 147 4.98 -5.68 2.49
N ALA A 148 4.12 -5.63 3.50
CA ALA A 148 2.88 -4.86 3.44
C ALA A 148 3.14 -3.37 3.19
N LYS A 149 4.22 -2.81 3.75
CA LYS A 149 4.55 -1.38 3.68
C LYS A 149 5.44 -0.97 2.51
N THR A 150 6.39 -1.81 2.09
CA THR A 150 7.44 -1.41 1.15
C THR A 150 7.07 -1.58 -0.33
N GLY A 151 7.69 -0.81 -1.22
CA GLY A 151 7.32 -0.79 -2.64
C GLY A 151 5.89 -0.28 -2.81
N ARG A 152 5.11 -0.89 -3.71
CA ARG A 152 3.66 -0.70 -3.74
C ARG A 152 3.04 -1.38 -2.50
N PRO A 153 2.41 -0.64 -1.57
CA PRO A 153 1.86 -1.26 -0.37
C PRO A 153 0.72 -2.22 -0.71
N GLY A 154 0.40 -3.13 0.20
CA GLY A 154 -0.68 -4.09 -0.02
C GLY A 154 -0.87 -5.05 1.15
N PRO A 155 -1.92 -5.89 1.09
CA PRO A 155 -2.26 -6.81 2.16
C PRO A 155 -1.34 -8.03 2.17
N VAL A 156 -0.95 -8.47 3.36
CA VAL A 156 -0.22 -9.72 3.61
C VAL A 156 -1.01 -10.56 4.60
N LEU A 157 -1.18 -11.85 4.31
CA LEU A 157 -1.84 -12.79 5.21
C LEU A 157 -0.83 -13.70 5.92
N ILE A 158 -1.03 -13.92 7.22
CA ILE A 158 -0.28 -14.88 8.03
C ILE A 158 -1.27 -15.91 8.58
N ASP A 159 -1.22 -17.13 8.05
CA ASP A 159 -2.04 -18.25 8.52
C ASP A 159 -1.29 -18.99 9.64
N LEU A 160 -1.88 -19.01 10.83
CA LEU A 160 -1.21 -19.37 12.08
C LEU A 160 -1.88 -20.58 12.75
N PRO A 161 -1.34 -21.79 12.59
CA PRO A 161 -1.84 -23.01 13.22
C PRO A 161 -1.88 -22.92 14.75
N LYS A 162 -2.93 -23.49 15.36
CA LYS A 162 -3.16 -23.42 16.80
C LYS A 162 -2.04 -24.02 17.65
N ASP A 163 -1.44 -25.12 17.20
CA ASP A 163 -0.30 -25.75 17.87
C ASP A 163 0.96 -24.88 17.84
N ILE A 164 1.15 -24.09 16.79
CA ILE A 164 2.24 -23.10 16.71
C ILE A 164 2.04 -21.95 17.71
N GLN A 165 0.79 -21.53 17.93
CA GLN A 165 0.47 -20.51 18.94
C GLN A 165 0.77 -21.02 20.36
N LEU A 166 0.63 -22.32 20.60
CA LEU A 166 0.84 -22.95 21.90
C LEU A 166 2.31 -23.37 22.13
N ALA A 167 3.07 -23.57 21.06
CA ALA A 167 4.45 -24.01 21.12
C ALA A 167 5.39 -23.00 21.80
N GLU A 168 6.52 -23.52 22.30
CA GLU A 168 7.64 -22.71 22.73
C GLU A 168 8.41 -22.19 21.51
N VAL A 169 8.57 -20.87 21.43
CA VAL A 169 9.22 -20.17 20.32
C VAL A 169 10.45 -19.43 20.83
N LYS A 170 11.58 -19.61 20.14
CA LYS A 170 12.75 -18.75 20.33
C LYS A 170 12.46 -17.37 19.74
N TYR A 171 12.27 -16.39 20.61
CA TYR A 171 11.94 -15.03 20.17
C TYR A 171 13.11 -14.39 19.42
N GLU A 172 12.84 -13.90 18.20
CA GLU A 172 13.76 -13.12 17.38
C GLU A 172 13.28 -11.67 17.33
N LYS A 173 14.16 -10.73 17.68
CA LYS A 173 13.85 -9.29 17.64
C LYS A 173 13.83 -8.76 16.21
N LYS A 174 13.05 -7.70 15.98
CA LYS A 174 13.09 -6.95 14.73
C LYS A 174 14.50 -6.45 14.40
N ILE A 175 14.98 -6.79 13.21
CA ILE A 175 16.27 -6.27 12.70
C ILE A 175 16.01 -4.92 12.04
N ILE A 176 16.54 -3.84 12.61
CA ILE A 176 16.48 -2.51 12.01
C ILE A 176 17.59 -2.41 10.96
N LYS A 177 17.23 -2.52 9.67
CA LYS A 177 18.16 -2.23 8.58
C LYS A 177 18.37 -0.71 8.53
N LYS A 178 19.62 -0.24 8.63
CA LYS A 178 19.94 1.18 8.39
C LYS A 178 19.79 1.48 6.90
N ASP A 179 18.90 2.40 6.54
CA ASP A 179 18.71 2.86 5.17
C ASP A 179 19.91 3.71 4.68
N LYS A 180 20.98 3.07 4.21
CA LYS A 180 22.10 3.73 3.52
C LYS A 180 21.79 4.05 2.03
N LYS A 181 20.52 4.06 1.61
CA LYS A 181 20.14 4.03 0.17
C LYS A 181 19.96 5.40 -0.49
N ILE A 182 19.79 6.49 0.25
CA ILE A 182 19.33 7.77 -0.32
C ILE A 182 20.39 8.40 -1.25
N GLU A 183 21.66 8.49 -0.84
CA GLU A 183 22.73 9.12 -1.63
C GLU A 183 23.02 8.39 -2.95
N ASN A 184 23.16 7.05 -2.92
CA ASN A 184 23.40 6.25 -4.13
C ASN A 184 22.22 6.24 -5.11
N THR A 185 21.00 6.53 -4.64
CA THR A 185 19.81 6.59 -5.49
C THR A 185 19.68 7.95 -6.18
N PHE A 186 20.21 9.02 -5.58
CA PHE A 186 20.24 10.37 -6.16
C PHE A 186 21.10 10.40 -7.43
N ILE A 187 22.37 9.98 -7.33
CA ILE A 187 23.34 9.99 -8.43
C ILE A 187 22.83 9.21 -9.66
N LYS A 188 22.08 8.12 -9.43
CA LYS A 188 21.55 7.29 -10.52
C LYS A 188 20.43 7.97 -11.33
N LYS A 189 19.81 9.04 -10.82
CA LYS A 189 18.63 9.65 -11.43
C LYS A 189 18.84 11.04 -12.02
N ASP A 190 19.99 11.68 -11.80
CA ASP A 190 20.24 13.05 -12.28
C ASP A 190 19.94 13.25 -13.77
N TYR A 191 20.32 12.29 -14.61
CA TYR A 191 20.05 12.35 -16.05
C TYR A 191 18.55 12.24 -16.38
N GLU A 192 17.82 11.36 -15.68
CA GLU A 192 16.38 11.20 -15.85
C GLU A 192 15.63 12.47 -15.40
N ILE A 193 16.04 13.04 -14.26
CA ILE A 193 15.44 14.27 -13.72
C ILE A 193 15.68 15.46 -14.65
N LYS A 194 16.90 15.60 -15.21
CA LYS A 194 17.18 16.63 -16.23
C LYS A 194 16.26 16.49 -17.44
N LYS A 195 16.05 15.28 -17.96
CA LYS A 195 15.10 15.03 -19.04
C LYS A 195 13.67 15.43 -18.69
N ILE A 196 13.21 15.15 -17.46
CA ILE A 196 11.89 15.57 -17.00
C ILE A 196 11.78 17.09 -17.04
N VAL A 197 12.76 17.79 -16.46
CA VAL A 197 12.80 19.25 -16.42
C VAL A 197 12.84 19.84 -17.83
N ASP A 198 13.68 19.32 -18.72
CA ASP A 198 13.75 19.76 -20.12
C ASP A 198 12.41 19.59 -20.84
N LEU A 199 11.72 18.47 -20.64
CA LEU A 199 10.39 18.25 -21.22
C LEU A 199 9.37 19.26 -20.68
N ILE A 200 9.40 19.53 -19.37
CA ILE A 200 8.51 20.52 -18.73
C ILE A 200 8.75 21.92 -19.30
N LEU A 201 10.01 22.36 -19.41
CA LEU A 201 10.35 23.71 -19.90
C LEU A 201 10.01 23.93 -21.37
N ASN A 202 10.07 22.87 -22.19
CA ASN A 202 9.74 22.94 -23.61
C ASN A 202 8.24 22.75 -23.91
N SER A 203 7.44 22.39 -22.91
CA SER A 203 5.99 22.18 -23.05
C SER A 203 5.24 23.51 -23.00
N LYS A 204 4.17 23.63 -23.81
CA LYS A 204 3.27 24.79 -23.83
C LYS A 204 1.98 24.53 -23.07
N LYS A 205 1.58 23.26 -22.95
CA LYS A 205 0.34 22.82 -22.27
C LYS A 205 0.65 21.65 -21.32
N PRO A 206 1.49 21.82 -20.30
CA PRO A 206 1.79 20.76 -19.36
C PRO A 206 0.60 20.53 -18.43
N ILE A 207 0.37 19.26 -18.05
CA ILE A 207 -0.58 18.91 -16.99
C ILE A 207 0.05 17.92 -16.02
N ILE A 208 -0.20 18.13 -14.73
CA ILE A 208 0.14 17.17 -13.68
C ILE A 208 -1.07 16.26 -13.46
N TYR A 209 -0.85 14.96 -13.61
CA TYR A 209 -1.83 13.91 -13.35
C TYR A 209 -1.40 13.11 -12.11
N GLY A 210 -2.04 13.34 -10.96
CA GLY A 210 -1.65 12.71 -9.70
C GLY A 210 -2.59 11.58 -9.25
N GLY A 211 -2.04 10.56 -8.60
CA GLY A 211 -2.81 9.44 -8.07
C GLY A 211 -2.51 9.09 -6.62
N GLY A 212 -3.05 7.95 -6.16
CA GLY A 212 -2.90 7.46 -4.79
C GLY A 212 -1.46 7.16 -4.37
N GLY A 213 -0.54 6.98 -5.32
CA GLY A 213 0.90 6.85 -5.03
C GLY A 213 1.48 8.08 -4.34
N ILE A 214 0.87 9.27 -4.54
CA ILE A 214 1.26 10.50 -3.84
C ILE A 214 0.88 10.41 -2.37
N ILE A 215 -0.38 10.04 -2.08
CA ILE A 215 -0.89 9.85 -0.72
C ILE A 215 -0.06 8.78 0.02
N ASN A 216 0.17 7.64 -0.63
CA ASN A 216 0.94 6.52 -0.07
C ASN A 216 2.42 6.84 0.12
N SER A 217 2.99 7.80 -0.61
CA SER A 217 4.37 8.25 -0.40
C SER A 217 4.51 9.18 0.83
N GLY A 218 3.40 9.58 1.44
CA GLY A 218 3.34 10.33 2.70
C GLY A 218 3.13 11.85 2.52
N PRO A 219 2.93 12.58 3.63
CA PRO A 219 2.58 14.01 3.61
C PRO A 219 3.58 14.91 2.86
N GLU A 220 4.86 14.55 2.89
CA GLU A 220 5.94 15.26 2.19
C GLU A 220 5.72 15.26 0.66
N ALA A 221 5.17 14.17 0.10
CA ALA A 221 4.84 14.09 -1.32
C ALA A 221 3.84 15.18 -1.72
N SER A 222 2.77 15.34 -0.93
CA SER A 222 1.76 16.38 -1.13
C SER A 222 2.36 17.78 -0.97
N ILE A 223 3.22 18.01 0.03
CA ILE A 223 3.90 19.29 0.22
C ILE A 223 4.77 19.64 -1.01
N TYR A 224 5.57 18.69 -1.49
CA TYR A 224 6.42 18.89 -2.66
C TYR A 224 5.61 19.06 -3.94
N LEU A 225 4.53 18.30 -4.11
CA LEU A 225 3.62 18.48 -5.23
C LEU A 225 3.03 19.90 -5.26
N ASN A 226 2.55 20.42 -4.13
CA ASN A 226 2.00 21.77 -4.06
C ASN A 226 3.06 22.84 -4.39
N LYS A 227 4.31 22.65 -3.94
CA LYS A 227 5.43 23.51 -4.34
C LYS A 227 5.68 23.45 -5.85
N LEU A 228 5.63 22.26 -6.44
CA LEU A 228 5.85 22.06 -7.87
C LEU A 228 4.72 22.71 -8.70
N VAL A 229 3.46 22.49 -8.31
CA VAL A 229 2.28 23.13 -8.93
C VAL A 229 2.40 24.66 -8.90
N LYS A 230 2.85 25.23 -7.77
CA LYS A 230 3.05 26.68 -7.65
C LYS A 230 4.20 27.17 -8.53
N LEU A 231 5.32 26.44 -8.56
CA LEU A 231 6.50 26.80 -9.34
C LEU A 231 6.21 26.79 -10.85
N LEU A 232 5.56 25.73 -11.34
CA LEU A 232 5.24 25.58 -12.75
C LEU A 232 4.04 26.41 -13.19
N ASN A 233 3.21 26.84 -12.24
CA ASN A 233 1.88 27.43 -12.49
C ASN A 233 1.07 26.60 -13.51
N ALA A 234 1.22 25.28 -13.45
CA ALA A 234 0.61 24.33 -14.37
C ALA A 234 -0.70 23.76 -13.78
N PRO A 235 -1.69 23.41 -14.62
CA PRO A 235 -2.89 22.72 -14.15
C PRO A 235 -2.54 21.35 -13.55
N VAL A 236 -3.28 20.98 -12.51
CA VAL A 236 -3.18 19.68 -11.85
C VAL A 236 -4.55 19.04 -11.73
N THR A 237 -4.61 17.74 -12.00
CA THR A 237 -5.80 16.91 -11.79
C THR A 237 -5.41 15.67 -11.01
N LEU A 238 -6.37 15.14 -10.24
CA LEU A 238 -6.14 13.99 -9.37
C LEU A 238 -7.11 12.85 -9.70
N THR A 239 -6.66 11.61 -9.57
CA THR A 239 -7.58 10.47 -9.52
C THR A 239 -8.42 10.54 -8.24
N LEU A 240 -9.49 9.73 -8.17
CA LEU A 240 -10.24 9.50 -6.93
C LEU A 240 -9.30 9.15 -5.75
N MET A 241 -8.31 8.29 -6.02
CA MET A 241 -7.34 7.83 -5.02
C MET A 241 -6.31 8.90 -4.63
N GLY A 242 -6.14 9.94 -5.46
CA GLY A 242 -5.20 11.03 -5.21
C GLY A 242 -5.83 12.24 -4.51
N LEU A 243 -7.15 12.29 -4.35
CA LEU A 243 -7.85 13.44 -3.77
C LEU A 243 -7.28 13.82 -2.40
N GLY A 244 -7.07 15.12 -2.19
CA GLY A 244 -6.39 15.65 -1.00
C GLY A 244 -4.88 15.84 -1.14
N ALA A 245 -4.25 15.31 -2.19
CA ALA A 245 -2.83 15.57 -2.47
C ALA A 245 -2.54 17.05 -2.82
N VAL A 246 -3.53 17.74 -3.40
CA VAL A 246 -3.53 19.18 -3.66
C VAL A 246 -4.77 19.77 -2.99
N ALA A 247 -4.61 20.94 -2.36
CA ALA A 247 -5.73 21.64 -1.73
C ALA A 247 -6.80 22.01 -2.76
N HIS A 248 -8.07 21.91 -2.39
CA HIS A 248 -9.19 22.15 -3.30
C HIS A 248 -9.23 23.60 -3.78
N GLU A 249 -8.84 24.54 -2.93
CA GLU A 249 -8.82 25.99 -3.20
C GLU A 249 -7.66 26.40 -4.10
N ASN A 250 -6.75 25.47 -4.44
CA ASN A 250 -5.66 25.76 -5.36
C ASN A 250 -6.24 26.08 -6.75
N LYS A 251 -6.05 27.32 -7.22
CA LYS A 251 -6.54 27.78 -8.53
C LYS A 251 -6.12 26.92 -9.72
N ASN A 252 -5.04 26.14 -9.59
CA ASN A 252 -4.55 25.25 -10.65
C ASN A 252 -5.16 23.85 -10.57
N PHE A 253 -5.90 23.51 -9.52
CA PHE A 253 -6.57 22.23 -9.38
C PHE A 253 -7.86 22.18 -10.20
N LEU A 254 -7.89 21.31 -11.20
CA LEU A 254 -9.02 21.17 -12.12
C LEU A 254 -10.11 20.23 -11.59
N GLY A 255 -9.93 19.63 -10.41
CA GLY A 255 -10.82 18.62 -9.86
C GLY A 255 -10.38 17.20 -10.19
N MET A 256 -11.30 16.25 -10.01
CA MET A 256 -11.09 14.86 -10.37
C MET A 256 -11.24 14.66 -11.88
N LEU A 257 -10.44 13.80 -12.49
CA LEU A 257 -10.60 13.36 -13.89
C LEU A 257 -11.32 12.00 -13.99
N GLY A 258 -11.69 11.62 -15.21
CA GLY A 258 -12.24 10.31 -15.56
C GLY A 258 -13.74 10.33 -15.80
N MET A 259 -14.37 9.15 -15.71
CA MET A 259 -15.77 8.87 -16.03
C MET A 259 -16.76 9.84 -15.36
N HIS A 260 -16.50 10.21 -14.11
CA HIS A 260 -17.29 11.17 -13.33
C HIS A 260 -16.44 12.36 -12.89
N GLY A 261 -15.37 12.64 -13.64
CA GLY A 261 -14.52 13.79 -13.43
C GLY A 261 -15.13 15.08 -13.99
N THR A 262 -14.47 16.20 -13.70
CA THR A 262 -14.83 17.50 -14.25
C THR A 262 -14.57 17.52 -15.76
N TYR A 263 -15.36 18.31 -16.47
CA TYR A 263 -15.19 18.50 -17.91
C TYR A 263 -13.81 19.13 -18.22
N GLU A 264 -13.40 20.10 -17.39
CA GLU A 264 -12.16 20.84 -17.49
C GLU A 264 -10.93 19.94 -17.32
N ALA A 265 -10.93 19.05 -16.32
CA ALA A 265 -9.84 18.11 -16.11
C ALA A 265 -9.68 17.16 -17.30
N ASN A 266 -10.79 16.59 -17.79
CA ASN A 266 -10.80 15.69 -18.94
C ASN A 266 -10.36 16.39 -20.23
N LEU A 267 -10.84 17.62 -20.48
CA LEU A 267 -10.48 18.40 -21.66
C LEU A 267 -9.00 18.82 -21.64
N ALA A 268 -8.48 19.20 -20.46
CA ALA A 268 -7.07 19.54 -20.29
C ALA A 268 -6.16 18.32 -20.48
N MET A 269 -6.54 17.15 -19.94
CA MET A 269 -5.82 15.89 -20.15
C MET A 269 -5.79 15.48 -21.63
N HIS A 270 -6.91 15.64 -22.35
CA HIS A 270 -6.99 15.33 -23.77
C HIS A 270 -6.09 16.25 -24.62
N ASN A 271 -6.07 17.55 -24.31
CA ASN A 271 -5.40 18.57 -25.14
C ASN A 271 -3.99 18.96 -24.68
N CYS A 272 -3.46 18.35 -23.61
CA CYS A 272 -2.10 18.61 -23.14
C CYS A 272 -1.05 18.16 -24.17
N ASP A 273 0.11 18.80 -24.17
CA ASP A 273 1.28 18.39 -24.96
C ASP A 273 2.33 17.66 -24.11
N LEU A 274 2.20 17.74 -22.78
CA LEU A 274 2.98 16.99 -21.81
C LEU A 274 2.10 16.59 -20.64
N MET A 275 2.11 15.30 -20.30
CA MET A 275 1.49 14.75 -19.10
C MET A 275 2.56 14.26 -18.15
N LEU A 276 2.59 14.83 -16.95
CA LEU A 276 3.38 14.34 -15.83
C LEU A 276 2.49 13.47 -14.93
N ASN A 277 2.48 12.16 -15.17
CA ASN A 277 1.79 11.20 -14.31
C ASN A 277 2.65 10.87 -13.07
N ILE A 278 2.12 11.15 -11.89
CA ILE A 278 2.76 10.93 -10.59
C ILE A 278 1.90 9.97 -9.77
N GLY A 279 2.33 8.72 -9.65
CA GLY A 279 1.72 7.73 -8.76
C GLY A 279 0.29 7.35 -9.13
N ALA A 280 -0.07 7.35 -10.41
CA ALA A 280 -1.36 6.88 -10.90
C ALA A 280 -1.21 5.77 -11.95
N ARG A 281 -2.10 4.77 -11.91
CA ARG A 281 -1.95 3.52 -12.68
C ARG A 281 -2.67 3.47 -14.04
N PHE A 282 -3.11 4.62 -14.56
CA PHE A 282 -3.90 4.71 -15.80
C PHE A 282 -5.09 3.73 -15.83
N ASP A 283 -5.93 3.73 -14.80
CA ASP A 283 -7.08 2.83 -14.77
C ASP A 283 -8.12 3.18 -15.85
N ASP A 284 -9.00 2.24 -16.15
CA ASP A 284 -10.00 2.34 -17.21
C ASP A 284 -11.13 3.33 -16.88
N ARG A 285 -11.39 3.60 -15.59
CA ARG A 285 -12.36 4.63 -15.17
C ARG A 285 -11.82 6.04 -15.40
N VAL A 286 -10.49 6.19 -15.46
CA VAL A 286 -9.82 7.44 -15.87
C VAL A 286 -9.62 7.52 -17.37
N THR A 287 -9.03 6.49 -17.97
CA THR A 287 -8.55 6.56 -19.36
C THR A 287 -9.67 6.43 -20.39
N GLY A 288 -10.72 5.66 -20.09
CA GLY A 288 -11.79 5.36 -21.03
C GLY A 288 -11.24 4.72 -22.30
N ARG A 289 -11.32 5.44 -23.42
CA ARG A 289 -10.78 5.01 -24.70
C ARG A 289 -9.30 5.37 -24.83
N LEU A 290 -8.42 4.36 -24.82
CA LEU A 290 -6.97 4.55 -24.85
C LEU A 290 -6.47 5.31 -26.10
N ASP A 291 -7.08 5.08 -27.26
CA ASP A 291 -6.73 5.76 -28.51
C ASP A 291 -7.05 7.26 -28.49
N ALA A 292 -7.98 7.68 -27.64
CA ALA A 292 -8.36 9.07 -27.42
C ALA A 292 -7.79 9.64 -26.10
N PHE A 293 -7.05 8.85 -25.33
CA PHE A 293 -6.49 9.28 -24.05
C PHE A 293 -5.19 10.06 -24.26
N SER A 294 -5.31 11.40 -24.25
CA SER A 294 -4.18 12.31 -24.40
C SER A 294 -3.32 12.02 -25.66
N PRO A 295 -3.93 12.05 -26.86
CA PRO A 295 -3.34 11.50 -28.08
C PRO A 295 -2.06 12.21 -28.54
N ASN A 296 -1.91 13.51 -28.22
CA ASN A 296 -0.82 14.35 -28.72
C ASN A 296 0.21 14.73 -27.65
N SER A 297 0.15 14.11 -26.46
CA SER A 297 1.07 14.43 -25.37
C SER A 297 2.26 13.50 -25.32
N LYS A 298 3.41 14.05 -24.92
CA LYS A 298 4.47 13.27 -24.30
C LYS A 298 4.05 12.87 -22.89
N LYS A 299 4.29 11.63 -22.49
CA LYS A 299 3.83 11.07 -21.22
C LYS A 299 5.03 10.66 -20.37
N ILE A 300 5.15 11.26 -19.20
CA ILE A 300 6.10 10.88 -18.16
C ILE A 300 5.31 10.09 -17.12
N HIS A 301 5.79 8.91 -16.73
CA HIS A 301 5.13 8.07 -15.74
C HIS A 301 6.08 7.74 -14.59
N ILE A 302 5.76 8.30 -13.41
CA ILE A 302 6.48 8.06 -12.17
C ILE A 302 5.66 7.07 -11.34
N ASP A 303 6.17 5.86 -11.18
CA ASP A 303 5.56 4.83 -10.33
C ASP A 303 6.65 4.09 -9.53
N ILE A 304 6.30 3.61 -8.34
CA ILE A 304 7.19 2.80 -7.52
C ILE A 304 7.23 1.34 -7.97
N ASP A 305 6.17 0.88 -8.63
CA ASP A 305 5.98 -0.48 -9.14
C ASP A 305 6.37 -0.54 -10.63
N PRO A 306 7.50 -1.20 -10.97
CA PRO A 306 7.89 -1.37 -12.36
C PRO A 306 6.84 -2.06 -13.21
N SER A 307 6.00 -2.91 -12.62
CA SER A 307 4.96 -3.60 -13.37
C SER A 307 3.88 -2.66 -13.88
N SER A 308 3.66 -1.49 -13.24
CA SER A 308 2.65 -0.50 -13.65
C SER A 308 3.05 0.30 -14.89
N ILE A 309 4.35 0.41 -15.16
CA ILE A 309 4.86 1.13 -16.32
C ILE A 309 4.51 0.37 -17.60
N ASN A 310 4.02 1.09 -18.63
CA ASN A 310 3.63 0.53 -19.92
C ASN A 310 2.57 -0.59 -19.84
N LYS A 311 1.86 -0.73 -18.71
CA LYS A 311 0.81 -1.75 -18.52
C LYS A 311 -0.44 -1.45 -19.34
N ILE A 312 -0.87 -0.19 -19.31
CA ILE A 312 -2.12 0.28 -19.97
C ILE A 312 -1.81 1.31 -21.04
N VAL A 313 -1.01 2.33 -20.69
CA VAL A 313 -0.60 3.41 -21.59
C VAL A 313 0.90 3.34 -21.80
N GLN A 314 1.33 3.30 -23.06
CA GLN A 314 2.74 3.42 -23.42
C GLN A 314 3.23 4.84 -23.13
N VAL A 315 4.35 4.97 -22.40
CA VAL A 315 4.89 6.26 -21.99
C VAL A 315 6.25 6.55 -22.64
N ASP A 316 6.54 7.83 -22.83
CA ASP A 316 7.79 8.31 -23.44
C ASP A 316 8.96 8.29 -22.45
N LEU A 317 8.68 8.57 -21.17
CA LEU A 317 9.68 8.59 -20.11
C LEU A 317 9.18 7.86 -18.84
N PRO A 318 9.56 6.58 -18.67
CA PRO A 318 9.26 5.84 -17.45
C PRO A 318 10.26 6.17 -16.34
N ILE A 319 9.77 6.36 -15.12
CA ILE A 319 10.60 6.68 -13.95
C ILE A 319 10.18 5.79 -12.78
N ILE A 320 11.10 4.94 -12.31
CA ILE A 320 10.82 4.04 -11.18
C ILE A 320 11.24 4.70 -9.87
N GLY A 321 10.31 5.08 -9.00
CA GLY A 321 10.62 5.64 -7.68
C GLY A 321 9.41 6.10 -6.89
N THR A 322 9.63 6.42 -5.60
CA THR A 322 8.59 7.02 -4.76
C THR A 322 8.23 8.42 -5.28
N SER A 323 6.96 8.80 -5.19
CA SER A 323 6.51 10.12 -5.60
C SER A 323 7.22 11.23 -4.81
N THR A 324 7.37 11.06 -3.49
CA THR A 324 8.10 12.02 -2.62
C THR A 324 9.51 12.30 -3.15
N PHE A 325 10.27 11.25 -3.44
CA PHE A 325 11.66 11.39 -3.85
C PHE A 325 11.77 12.05 -5.22
N ILE A 326 11.04 11.55 -6.22
CA ILE A 326 11.13 12.09 -7.58
C ILE A 326 10.65 13.54 -7.66
N VAL A 327 9.54 13.89 -7.00
CA VAL A 327 9.04 15.26 -6.99
C VAL A 327 10.01 16.20 -6.28
N LEU A 328 10.66 15.77 -5.20
CA LEU A 328 11.72 16.53 -4.54
C LEU A 328 12.89 16.81 -5.50
N LEU A 329 13.35 15.80 -6.25
CA LEU A 329 14.45 15.98 -7.20
C LEU A 329 14.10 16.99 -8.29
N ILE A 330 12.88 16.90 -8.86
CA ILE A 330 12.40 17.86 -9.88
C ILE A 330 12.45 19.29 -9.32
N LEU A 331 11.98 19.50 -8.09
CA LEU A 331 12.02 20.82 -7.43
C LEU A 331 13.44 21.36 -7.28
N LEU A 332 14.37 20.54 -6.80
CA LEU A 332 15.76 20.95 -6.57
C LEU A 332 16.47 21.31 -7.88
N SER A 333 16.22 20.56 -8.96
CA SER A 333 16.76 20.87 -10.28
C SER A 333 16.16 22.14 -10.88
N SER A 334 14.91 22.46 -10.58
CA SER A 334 14.22 23.64 -11.11
C SER A 334 14.61 24.96 -10.43
N ILE A 335 15.12 24.92 -9.19
CA ILE A 335 15.64 26.10 -8.48
C ILE A 335 17.01 26.54 -9.03
N SER A 336 17.69 25.66 -9.78
CA SER A 336 19.00 25.94 -10.37
C SER A 336 18.93 26.63 -11.74
N ILE A 337 17.73 27.03 -12.17
CA ILE A 337 17.41 27.72 -13.43
C ILE A 337 16.93 29.13 -13.10
#